data_AF-A0A957V3X7-F1
#
_entry.id   AF-A0A957V3X7-F1
#
_cell.length_a   1.000
_cell.length_b   1.000
_cell.length_c   1.000
_cell.angle_alpha   90.00
_cell.angle_beta   90.00
_cell.angle_gamma   90.00
#
_symmetry.space_group_name_H-M   'P 1'
#
loop_
_entity.id
_entity.type
_entity.pdbx_description
1 polymer ?
#
loop_
_entity_poly.entity_id
_entity_poly.type
_entity_poly.pdbx_seq_one_letter_code
_entity_poly.pdbx_strand_id
1 'polypeptide(L)'
;ALLVGIEATELNLDDIQRALLGIQQRAEQNDQVFLRRHRFRDRADFFRHYQRLSEILVRQPQLDAGNSVVTWINPQAKHPLPSKVRNALYRSHVS
;
A
#
# COMPACT_ATOMS: atom_id res chain seq x y z
N ALA A 1 1.14 3.67 -12.48
CA ALA A 1 0.72 3.69 -11.06
C ALA A 1 0.19 2.32 -10.69
N LEU A 2 0.62 1.76 -9.56
CA LEU A 2 0.08 0.51 -9.02
C LEU A 2 -0.68 0.81 -7.73
N LEU A 3 -1.90 0.26 -7.64
CA LEU A 3 -2.80 0.36 -6.49
C LEU A 3 -3.06 -1.04 -5.96
N VAL A 4 -3.12 -1.16 -4.63
CA VAL A 4 -3.56 -2.38 -3.95
C VAL A 4 -4.81 -2.05 -3.16
N GLY A 5 -5.91 -2.75 -3.46
CA GLY A 5 -7.15 -2.71 -2.70
C GLY A 5 -7.24 -3.94 -1.81
N ILE A 6 -7.42 -3.75 -0.51
CA ILE A 6 -7.69 -4.83 0.44
C ILE A 6 -8.96 -4.53 1.24
N GLU A 7 -9.70 -5.59 1.58
CA GLU A 7 -10.80 -5.54 2.53
C GLU A 7 -10.30 -6.11 3.86
N ALA A 8 -10.42 -5.33 4.94
CA ALA A 8 -9.95 -5.73 6.25
C ALA A 8 -10.79 -5.07 7.35
N THR A 9 -11.09 -5.83 8.41
CA THR A 9 -11.76 -5.32 9.60
C THR A 9 -10.72 -4.60 10.48
N GLU A 10 -11.03 -3.39 10.94
CA GLU A 10 -10.26 -2.65 11.97
C GLU A 10 -8.80 -2.27 11.65
N LEU A 11 -8.37 -2.27 10.39
CA LEU A 11 -7.02 -1.84 10.03
C LEU A 11 -6.89 -0.31 9.97
N ASN A 12 -6.04 0.32 10.81
CA ASN A 12 -5.81 1.77 10.74
C ASN A 12 -4.54 2.13 9.94
N LEU A 13 -4.30 3.42 9.74
CA LEU A 13 -3.15 3.92 8.97
C LEU A 13 -1.80 3.54 9.63
N ASP A 14 -1.72 3.60 10.95
CA ASP A 14 -0.49 3.30 11.70
C ASP A 14 -0.10 1.83 11.57
N ASP A 15 -1.07 0.92 11.48
CA ASP A 15 -0.82 -0.49 11.22
C ASP A 15 -0.17 -0.70 9.84
N ILE A 16 -0.70 -0.03 8.81
CA ILE A 16 -0.14 -0.08 7.45
C ILE A 16 1.27 0.50 7.43
N GLN A 17 1.46 1.66 8.07
CA GLN A 17 2.78 2.31 8.13
C GLN A 17 3.82 1.43 8.82
N ARG A 18 3.47 0.83 9.97
CA ARG A 18 4.37 -0.08 10.71
C ARG A 18 4.71 -1.32 9.87
N ALA A 19 3.72 -1.92 9.20
CA ALA A 19 3.94 -3.08 8.36
C ALA A 19 4.90 -2.77 7.19
N LEU A 20 4.67 -1.65 6.50
CA LEU A 20 5.51 -1.26 5.35
C LEU A 20 6.91 -0.84 5.76
N LEU A 21 7.06 -0.15 6.89
CA LEU A 21 8.36 0.15 7.47
C LEU A 21 9.13 -1.14 7.77
N GLY A 22 8.48 -2.13 8.39
CA GLY A 22 9.10 -3.42 8.70
C GLY A 22 9.52 -4.19 7.44
N ILE A 23 8.68 -4.20 6.42
CA ILE A 23 9.00 -4.81 5.11
C ILE A 23 10.19 -4.10 4.45
N GLN A 24 10.22 -2.77 4.48
CA GLN A 24 11.32 -1.97 3.94
C GLN A 24 12.63 -2.27 4.67
N GLN A 25 12.63 -2.27 6.02
CA GLN A 25 13.83 -2.56 6.82
C GLN A 25 14.41 -3.95 6.51
N ARG A 26 13.57 -4.97 6.36
CA ARG A 26 14.04 -6.33 5.99
C ARG A 26 14.67 -6.35 4.60
N ALA A 27 14.09 -5.64 3.64
CA ALA A 27 14.67 -5.51 2.32
C ALA A 27 16.00 -4.74 2.33
N GLU A 28 16.10 -3.66 3.13
CA GLU A 28 17.32 -2.86 3.30
C GLU A 28 18.48 -3.67 3.88
N GLN A 29 18.17 -4.51 4.87
CA GLN A 29 19.08 -5.48 5.48
C GLN A 29 19.44 -6.65 4.55
N ASN A 30 18.89 -6.69 3.34
CA ASN A 30 19.08 -7.75 2.36
C ASN A 30 18.72 -9.14 2.91
N ASP A 31 17.64 -9.22 3.72
CA ASP A 31 17.13 -10.46 4.29
C ASP A 31 16.73 -11.42 3.16
N GLN A 32 17.61 -12.39 2.89
CA GLN A 32 17.47 -13.35 1.81
C GLN A 32 16.29 -14.31 1.99
N VAL A 33 15.84 -14.53 3.24
CA VAL A 33 14.69 -15.39 3.52
C VAL A 33 13.41 -14.63 3.17
N PHE A 34 13.32 -13.36 3.58
CA PHE A 34 12.22 -12.47 3.23
C PHE A 34 12.07 -12.31 1.72
N LEU A 35 13.15 -11.94 1.03
CA LEU A 35 13.14 -11.67 -0.41
C LEU A 35 12.68 -12.89 -1.20
N ARG A 36 13.26 -14.07 -0.91
CA ARG A 36 12.87 -15.33 -1.57
C ARG A 36 11.43 -15.73 -1.28
N ARG A 37 10.96 -15.59 -0.03
CA ARG A 37 9.56 -15.88 0.34
C ARG A 37 8.57 -15.04 -0.47
N HIS A 38 8.91 -13.79 -0.75
CA HIS A 38 8.08 -12.86 -1.53
C HIS A 38 8.46 -12.81 -3.01
N ARG A 39 9.29 -13.76 -3.49
CA ARG A 39 9.71 -13.91 -4.90
C ARG A 39 10.47 -12.72 -5.48
N PHE A 40 11.12 -11.93 -4.63
CA PHE A 40 12.10 -10.94 -5.06
C PHE A 40 13.47 -11.59 -5.25
N ARG A 41 14.15 -11.19 -6.33
CA ARG A 41 15.49 -11.72 -6.65
C ARG A 41 16.56 -11.20 -5.69
N ASP A 42 16.48 -9.91 -5.38
CA ASP A 42 17.40 -9.20 -4.51
C ASP A 42 16.75 -7.92 -3.96
N ARG A 43 17.50 -7.16 -3.16
CA ARG A 43 17.09 -5.86 -2.64
C ARG A 43 16.71 -4.86 -3.75
N ALA A 44 17.44 -4.82 -4.85
CA ALA A 44 17.20 -3.85 -5.92
C ALA A 44 15.90 -4.16 -6.68
N ASP A 45 15.60 -5.44 -6.87
CA ASP A 45 14.34 -5.93 -7.42
C ASP A 45 13.17 -5.55 -6.52
N PHE A 46 13.29 -5.77 -5.20
CA PHE A 46 12.30 -5.30 -4.23
C PHE A 46 12.03 -3.79 -4.36
N PHE A 47 13.07 -2.94 -4.32
CA PHE A 47 12.88 -1.49 -4.40
C PHE A 47 12.36 -1.02 -5.76
N ARG A 48 12.67 -1.73 -6.85
CA ARG A 48 12.07 -1.47 -8.16
C ARG A 48 10.56 -1.67 -8.14
N HIS A 49 10.08 -2.71 -7.47
CA HIS A 49 8.65 -2.96 -7.29
C HIS A 49 8.02 -1.99 -6.29
N TYR A 50 8.69 -1.75 -5.16
CA TYR A 50 8.23 -0.83 -4.13
C TYR A 50 8.02 0.59 -4.68
N GLN A 51 8.98 1.12 -5.46
CA GLN A 51 8.85 2.44 -6.09
C GLN A 51 7.77 2.54 -7.17
N ARG A 52 7.24 1.40 -7.66
CA ARG A 52 6.09 1.38 -8.59
C ARG A 52 4.76 1.41 -7.86
N LEU A 53 4.71 0.98 -6.60
CA LEU A 53 3.54 1.09 -5.73
C LEU A 53 3.28 2.56 -5.43
N SER A 54 2.12 3.06 -5.83
CA SER A 54 1.74 4.45 -5.65
C SER A 54 1.04 4.65 -4.31
N GLU A 55 -0.01 3.87 -4.06
CA GLU A 55 -0.86 3.98 -2.87
C GLU A 55 -1.45 2.61 -2.51
N ILE A 56 -1.78 2.41 -1.24
CA ILE A 56 -2.57 1.28 -0.73
C ILE A 56 -3.89 1.84 -0.20
N LEU A 57 -4.99 1.25 -0.66
CA LEU A 57 -6.35 1.59 -0.24
C LEU A 57 -6.95 0.39 0.50
N VAL A 58 -7.41 0.63 1.72
CA VAL A 58 -8.04 -0.40 2.56
C VAL A 58 -9.48 -0.01 2.78
N ARG A 59 -10.39 -0.87 2.34
CA ARG A 59 -11.82 -0.71 2.59
C ARG A 59 -12.17 -1.46 3.86
N GLN A 60 -12.78 -0.74 4.79
CA GLN A 60 -13.33 -1.34 5.99
C GLN A 60 -14.84 -1.51 5.80
N PRO A 61 -15.39 -2.73 5.93
CA PRO A 61 -16.83 -2.90 6.02
C PRO A 61 -17.30 -2.26 7.33
N GLN A 62 -18.07 -1.18 7.27
CA GLN A 62 -18.59 -0.50 8.45
C GLN A 62 -20.10 -0.72 8.57
N LEU A 63 -20.55 -1.01 9.80
CA LEU A 63 -21.94 -1.23 10.20
C LEU A 63 -22.79 0.05 10.19
N ASP A 64 -22.16 1.22 10.17
CA ASP A 64 -22.81 2.54 10.12
C ASP A 64 -22.34 3.34 8.90
N ALA A 65 -23.24 4.15 8.34
CA ALA A 65 -23.31 4.69 6.97
C ALA A 65 -22.15 5.58 6.44
N GLY A 66 -20.93 5.45 6.96
CA GLY A 66 -19.73 6.06 6.41
C GLY A 66 -18.76 4.99 5.92
N ASN A 67 -18.53 4.92 4.60
CA ASN A 67 -17.46 4.11 4.01
C ASN A 67 -16.09 4.56 4.54
N SER A 68 -15.55 3.89 5.57
CA SER A 68 -14.20 4.16 6.05
C SER A 68 -13.17 3.51 5.12
N VAL A 69 -12.47 4.37 4.37
CA VAL A 69 -11.32 3.99 3.55
C VAL A 69 -10.06 4.49 4.22
N VAL A 70 -9.17 3.58 4.59
CA VAL A 70 -7.83 3.93 5.08
C VAL A 70 -6.87 3.93 3.89
N THR A 71 -6.12 5.01 3.75
CA THR A 71 -5.17 5.15 2.62
C THR A 71 -3.78 5.43 3.10
N TRP A 72 -2.83 4.68 2.56
CA TRP A 72 -1.41 4.96 2.67
C TRP A 72 -0.83 5.35 1.29
N ILE A 73 -0.11 6.47 1.25
CA ILE A 73 0.58 6.96 0.04
C ILE A 73 2.06 6.60 0.17
N ASN A 74 2.63 5.99 -0.87
CA ASN A 74 4.03 5.63 -0.85
C ASN A 74 4.93 6.87 -1.04
N PRO A 75 5.76 7.26 -0.05
CA PRO A 75 6.65 8.40 -0.17
C PRO A 75 7.78 8.18 -1.20
N GLN A 76 8.05 6.93 -1.59
CA GLN A 76 9.08 6.57 -2.56
C GLN A 76 8.52 6.27 -3.95
N ALA A 77 7.23 6.54 -4.19
CA ALA A 77 6.61 6.29 -5.49
C ALA A 77 7.28 7.11 -6.60
N LYS A 78 7.86 6.43 -7.59
CA LYS A 78 8.34 7.06 -8.83
C LYS A 78 7.20 7.60 -9.70
N HIS A 79 6.01 7.04 -9.54
CA HIS A 79 4.82 7.42 -10.29
C HIS A 79 3.65 7.60 -9.32
N PRO A 80 3.49 8.80 -8.72
CA PRO A 80 2.35 9.09 -7.86
C PRO A 80 1.04 8.97 -8.64
N LEU A 81 -0.06 8.74 -7.92
CA LEU A 81 -1.36 8.60 -8.54
C LEU A 81 -1.82 9.94 -9.14
N PRO A 82 -2.29 9.96 -10.41
CA PRO A 82 -2.88 11.17 -10.97
C PRO A 82 -4.11 11.61 -10.16
N SER A 83 -4.23 12.91 -9.85
CA SER A 83 -5.32 13.45 -9.03
C SER A 83 -6.72 13.09 -9.53
N LYS A 84 -6.91 12.93 -10.84
CA LYS A 84 -8.19 12.49 -11.43
C LYS A 84 -8.54 11.05 -11.05
N VAL A 85 -7.58 10.14 -11.11
CA VAL A 85 -7.75 8.73 -10.71
C VAL A 85 -8.04 8.65 -9.22
N ARG A 86 -7.27 9.41 -8.44
CA ARG A 86 -7.44 9.54 -7.00
C ARG A 86 -8.86 9.99 -6.65
N ASN A 87 -9.31 11.09 -7.23
CA ASN A 87 -10.66 11.62 -7.02
C ASN A 87 -11.75 10.63 -7.44
N ALA A 88 -11.57 9.90 -8.54
CA ALA A 88 -12.53 8.89 -8.98
C ALA A 88 -12.65 7.75 -7.97
N LEU A 89 -11.53 7.26 -7.41
CA LEU A 89 -11.54 6.22 -6.39
C LEU A 89 -12.27 6.71 -5.14
N TYR A 90 -11.84 7.81 -4.53
CA TYR A 90 -12.48 8.33 -3.31
C TYR A 90 -13.95 8.76 -3.50
N ARG A 91 -14.34 9.23 -4.68
CA ARG A 91 -15.73 9.67 -4.96
C ARG A 91 -16.65 8.55 -5.42
N SER A 92 -16.12 7.48 -6.03
CA SER A 92 -16.90 6.26 -6.34
C SER A 92 -17.39 5.52 -5.09
N HIS A 93 -17.10 6.06 -3.91
CA HIS A 93 -17.49 5.51 -2.60
C HIS A 93 -18.55 6.39 -1.91
N VAL A 94 -19.12 7.38 -2.61
CA VAL A 94 -20.18 8.30 -2.12
C VAL A 94 -21.48 8.11 -2.92
N SER A 95 -21.80 6.91 -3.37
CA SER A 95 -23.08 6.61 -4.05
C SER A 95 -23.70 5.34 -3.50
#